data_AF-A0A9P6YHM3-F1
#
_entry.id   AF-A0A9P6YHM3-F1
#
_cell.length_a   1.000
_cell.length_b   1.000
_cell.length_c   1.000
_cell.angle_alpha   90.00
_cell.angle_beta   90.00
_cell.angle_gamma   90.00
#
_symmetry.space_group_name_H-M   'P 1'
#
loop_
_entity.id
_entity.type
_entity.pdbx_description
1 polymer ?
#
loop_
_entity_poly.entity_id
_entity_poly.type
_entity_poly.pdbx_seq_one_letter_code
_entity_poly.pdbx_strand_id
1 'polypeptide(L)'
;MDVILDIEPEESSEEKKEVDANMIERYAILLYGLIHQRYLLTRNGLRVMAQRYSNEHFGVCPRVYCYQCPVIPCGRYDEVGKESIRLYCPSCLDLYSPPTSILQAIDGAHFGTTFPHLLFEQYPDLLPNIKPRIYQPRIFGFRVSERSKAGPQMQWLRIRSEEQHDEPSH
;
A
#
# COMPACT_ATOMS: atom_id res chain seq x y z
N MET A 1 -18.18 -14.81 -12.44
CA MET A 1 -17.28 -15.63 -11.61
C MET A 1 -16.57 -16.64 -12.49
N ASP A 2 -17.29 -17.19 -13.47
CA ASP A 2 -16.81 -18.15 -14.48
C ASP A 2 -15.55 -17.70 -15.22
N VAL A 3 -15.49 -16.43 -15.65
CA VAL A 3 -14.29 -15.85 -16.28
C VAL A 3 -13.07 -15.81 -15.36
N ILE A 4 -13.27 -15.61 -14.05
CA ILE A 4 -12.15 -15.59 -13.08
C ILE A 4 -11.65 -17.01 -12.79
N LEU A 5 -12.52 -18.01 -12.95
CA LEU A 5 -12.24 -19.42 -12.67
C LEU A 5 -11.91 -20.23 -13.93
N ASP A 6 -11.76 -19.57 -15.08
CA ASP A 6 -11.54 -20.19 -16.39
C ASP A 6 -12.57 -21.30 -16.71
N ILE A 7 -13.82 -21.11 -16.29
CA ILE A 7 -14.93 -22.06 -16.56
C ILE A 7 -15.44 -21.80 -17.98
N GLU A 8 -15.37 -22.82 -18.84
CA GLU A 8 -15.95 -22.77 -20.18
C GLU A 8 -17.49 -22.74 -20.11
N PRO A 9 -18.16 -21.86 -20.87
CA PRO A 9 -19.62 -21.79 -20.85
C PRO A 9 -20.22 -23.07 -21.44
N GLU A 10 -21.16 -23.69 -20.72
CA GLU A 10 -21.91 -24.83 -21.25
C GLU A 10 -22.73 -24.39 -22.48
N GLU A 11 -22.60 -25.12 -23.60
CA GLU A 11 -23.40 -24.89 -24.81
C GLU A 11 -24.85 -25.36 -24.59
N SER A 12 -25.61 -24.69 -23.73
CA SER A 12 -27.06 -24.85 -23.66
C SER A 12 -27.72 -23.78 -24.51
N SER A 13 -28.39 -24.22 -25.57
CA SER A 13 -29.17 -23.43 -26.51
C SER A 13 -30.29 -22.67 -25.82
N GLU A 14 -30.07 -21.42 -25.40
CA GLU A 14 -31.13 -20.45 -25.10
C GLU A 14 -30.54 -19.03 -25.09
N GLU A 15 -31.01 -18.20 -26.03
CA GLU A 15 -30.83 -16.74 -26.13
C GLU A 15 -29.51 -16.14 -25.60
N LYS A 16 -28.44 -16.21 -26.41
CA LYS A 16 -27.27 -15.34 -26.23
C LYS A 16 -27.70 -13.88 -26.42
N LYS A 17 -28.12 -13.21 -25.34
CA LYS A 17 -27.96 -11.75 -25.27
C LYS A 17 -26.48 -11.49 -25.53
N GLU A 18 -26.17 -10.73 -26.58
CA GLU A 18 -24.82 -10.24 -26.84
C GLU A 18 -24.42 -9.32 -25.68
N VAL A 19 -23.90 -9.92 -24.61
CA VAL A 19 -23.27 -9.17 -23.53
C VAL A 19 -21.89 -8.79 -24.03
N ASP A 20 -21.59 -7.49 -24.05
CA ASP A 20 -20.29 -6.96 -24.48
C ASP A 20 -19.16 -7.61 -23.67
N ALA A 21 -18.24 -8.30 -24.35
CA ALA A 21 -17.12 -8.98 -23.72
C ALA A 21 -16.25 -8.00 -22.89
N ASN A 22 -16.12 -6.74 -23.34
CA ASN A 22 -15.40 -5.70 -22.59
C ASN A 22 -16.08 -5.39 -21.25
N MET A 23 -17.41 -5.45 -21.21
CA MET A 23 -18.18 -5.23 -19.99
C MET A 23 -17.94 -6.37 -18.99
N ILE A 24 -17.96 -7.62 -19.47
CA ILE A 24 -17.67 -8.81 -18.67
C ILE A 24 -16.26 -8.75 -18.07
N GLU A 25 -15.26 -8.40 -18.88
CA GLU A 25 -13.87 -8.29 -18.44
C GLU A 25 -13.71 -7.24 -17.32
N ARG A 26 -14.30 -6.05 -17.49
CA ARG A 26 -14.27 -4.99 -16.47
C ARG A 26 -14.88 -5.43 -15.14
N TYR A 27 -16.02 -6.12 -15.18
CA TYR A 27 -16.65 -6.65 -13.97
C TYR A 27 -15.85 -7.80 -13.35
N ALA A 28 -15.18 -8.63 -14.15
CA ALA A 28 -14.30 -9.68 -13.65
C ALA A 28 -13.10 -9.07 -12.88
N ILE A 29 -12.47 -8.04 -13.42
CA ILE A 29 -11.37 -7.31 -12.75
C ILE A 29 -11.85 -6.72 -11.41
N LEU A 30 -13.01 -6.05 -11.42
CA LEU A 30 -13.59 -5.45 -10.21
C LEU A 30 -13.92 -6.52 -9.16
N LEU A 31 -14.58 -7.61 -9.56
CA LEU A 31 -14.96 -8.70 -8.66
C LEU A 31 -13.71 -9.37 -8.07
N TYR A 32 -12.69 -9.65 -8.89
CA TYR A 32 -11.42 -10.18 -8.41
C TYR A 32 -10.78 -9.23 -7.39
N GLY A 33 -10.78 -7.92 -7.66
CA GLY A 33 -10.25 -6.91 -6.74
C GLY A 33 -10.93 -6.90 -5.38
N LEU A 34 -12.26 -6.98 -5.35
CA LEU A 34 -13.05 -7.04 -4.10
C LEU A 34 -12.85 -8.35 -3.34
N ILE A 35 -12.67 -9.46 -4.05
CA ILE A 35 -12.30 -10.75 -3.45
C ILE A 35 -10.88 -10.67 -2.87
N HIS A 36 -9.95 -10.07 -3.61
CA HIS A 36 -8.56 -9.89 -3.23
C HIS A 36 -8.43 -9.10 -1.93
N GLN A 37 -9.15 -7.98 -1.80
CA GLN A 37 -9.22 -7.17 -0.56
C GLN A 37 -9.52 -8.05 0.66
N ARG A 38 -10.50 -8.94 0.56
CA ARG A 38 -10.88 -9.86 1.65
C ARG A 38 -9.85 -10.97 1.85
N TYR A 39 -9.33 -11.53 0.77
CA TYR A 39 -8.31 -12.57 0.79
C TYR A 39 -7.04 -12.12 1.52
N LEU A 40 -6.63 -10.86 1.32
CA LEU A 40 -5.47 -10.27 1.97
C LEU A 40 -5.55 -10.26 3.50
N LEU A 41 -6.75 -10.28 4.08
CA LEU A 41 -6.96 -10.34 5.53
C LEU A 41 -6.98 -11.77 6.10
N THR A 42 -6.92 -12.78 5.23
CA THR A 42 -6.84 -14.19 5.67
C THR A 42 -5.41 -14.57 6.05
N ARG A 43 -5.24 -15.61 6.89
CA ARG A 43 -3.91 -16.13 7.25
C ARG A 43 -3.04 -16.46 6.04
N ASN A 44 -3.63 -17.06 5.00
CA ASN A 44 -2.90 -17.41 3.79
C ASN A 44 -2.51 -16.18 2.96
N GLY A 45 -3.44 -15.23 2.79
CA GLY A 45 -3.17 -13.97 2.10
C GLY A 45 -2.05 -13.17 2.76
N LEU A 46 -2.11 -13.02 4.08
CA LEU A 46 -1.05 -12.36 4.86
C LEU A 46 0.30 -13.07 4.70
N ARG A 47 0.34 -14.40 4.81
CA ARG A 47 1.58 -15.19 4.63
C ARG A 47 2.20 -14.97 3.24
N VAL A 48 1.40 -15.02 2.18
CA VAL A 48 1.88 -14.80 0.81
C VAL A 48 2.43 -13.39 0.65
N MET A 49 1.74 -12.38 1.20
CA MET A 49 2.19 -11.00 1.10
C MET A 49 3.40 -10.68 1.98
N ALA A 50 3.54 -11.30 3.14
CA ALA A 50 4.73 -11.24 3.98
C ALA A 50 5.97 -11.73 3.21
N GLN A 51 5.84 -12.84 2.48
CA GLN A 51 6.92 -13.36 1.64
C GLN A 51 7.27 -12.37 0.51
N ARG A 52 6.26 -11.82 -0.18
CA ARG A 52 6.48 -10.82 -1.25
C ARG A 52 7.12 -9.54 -0.72
N TYR A 53 6.72 -9.09 0.47
CA TYR A 53 7.30 -7.94 1.15
C TYR A 53 8.76 -8.18 1.51
N SER A 54 9.09 -9.36 2.05
CA SER A 54 10.47 -9.75 2.41
C SER A 54 11.39 -9.79 1.18
N ASN A 55 10.84 -10.06 0.01
CA ASN A 55 11.56 -10.03 -1.27
C ASN A 55 11.52 -8.65 -1.96
N GLU A 56 11.03 -7.61 -1.27
CA GLU A 56 10.96 -6.23 -1.78
C GLU A 56 10.17 -6.06 -3.09
N HIS A 57 9.20 -6.94 -3.36
CA HIS A 57 8.47 -6.96 -4.64
C HIS A 57 7.69 -5.67 -4.94
N PHE A 58 7.37 -4.87 -3.93
CA PHE A 58 6.57 -3.65 -4.08
C PHE A 58 7.41 -2.37 -4.12
N GLY A 59 8.74 -2.51 -4.11
CA GLY A 59 9.68 -1.40 -4.08
C GLY A 59 9.93 -0.86 -2.68
N VAL A 60 10.45 0.37 -2.62
CA VAL A 60 10.96 0.98 -1.40
C VAL A 60 10.40 2.39 -1.18
N CYS A 61 10.49 2.87 0.06
CA CYS A 61 10.02 4.19 0.44
C CYS A 61 10.82 5.29 -0.26
N PRO A 62 10.17 6.31 -0.86
CA PRO A 62 10.86 7.40 -1.55
C PRO A 62 11.57 8.37 -0.58
N ARG A 63 11.32 8.28 0.73
CA ARG A 63 12.02 9.10 1.72
C ARG A 63 13.44 8.57 1.92
N VAL A 64 14.42 9.42 1.65
CA VAL A 64 15.85 9.16 1.90
C VAL A 64 16.12 8.65 3.32
N TYR A 65 15.52 9.29 4.33
CA TYR A 65 15.71 8.91 5.73
C TYR A 65 14.90 7.71 6.21
N CYS A 66 14.17 7.04 5.32
CA CYS A 66 13.63 5.70 5.56
C CYS A 66 14.61 4.60 5.13
N TYR A 67 15.80 4.96 4.61
CA TYR A 67 16.89 4.03 4.29
C TYR A 67 16.45 2.86 3.40
N GLN A 68 15.70 3.17 2.34
CA GLN A 68 15.15 2.17 1.41
C GLN A 68 14.24 1.12 2.07
N CYS A 69 13.55 1.47 3.16
CA CYS A 69 12.55 0.60 3.77
C CYS A 69 11.55 0.08 2.72
N PRO A 70 11.36 -1.26 2.61
CA PRO A 70 10.38 -1.84 1.71
C PRO A 70 8.98 -1.32 2.00
N VAL A 71 8.17 -1.17 0.96
CA VAL A 71 6.78 -0.72 1.09
C VAL A 71 5.81 -1.84 0.77
N ILE A 72 4.54 -1.62 1.07
CA ILE A 72 3.49 -2.59 0.77
C ILE A 72 2.24 -1.87 0.23
N PRO A 73 1.45 -2.49 -0.67
CA PRO A 73 0.32 -1.80 -1.24
C PRO A 73 -0.82 -1.62 -0.22
N CYS A 74 -1.53 -0.50 -0.34
CA CYS A 74 -2.58 -0.07 0.59
C CYS A 74 -3.64 0.74 -0.16
N GLY A 75 -4.91 0.57 0.20
CA GLY A 75 -5.98 1.48 -0.18
C GLY A 75 -6.20 2.56 0.87
N ARG A 76 -6.53 3.78 0.46
CA ARG A 76 -7.00 4.82 1.41
C ARG A 76 -8.49 4.71 1.71
N TYR A 77 -9.23 4.06 0.81
CA TYR A 77 -10.66 3.84 0.90
C TYR A 77 -10.95 2.37 0.57
N ASP A 78 -11.99 1.82 1.20
CA ASP A 78 -12.52 0.49 0.87
C ASP A 78 -13.64 0.56 -0.18
N GLU A 79 -14.09 1.77 -0.53
CA GLU A 79 -15.05 2.04 -1.61
C GLU A 79 -14.32 2.17 -2.97
N VAL A 80 -14.81 1.44 -3.97
CA VAL A 80 -14.28 1.48 -5.34
C VAL A 80 -14.53 2.83 -6.02
N GLY A 81 -13.66 3.21 -6.94
CA GLY A 81 -13.73 4.41 -7.76
C GLY A 81 -13.28 5.70 -7.05
N LYS A 82 -12.77 5.62 -5.81
CA LYS A 82 -12.34 6.80 -5.03
C LYS A 82 -10.92 7.22 -5.34
N GLU A 83 -9.99 6.29 -5.25
CA GLU A 83 -8.57 6.57 -5.37
C GLU A 83 -7.83 5.32 -5.86
N SER A 84 -6.74 5.52 -6.58
CA SER A 84 -5.83 4.45 -6.94
C SER A 84 -5.04 3.95 -5.73
N ILE A 85 -4.38 2.82 -5.93
CA ILE A 85 -3.53 2.18 -4.93
C ILE A 85 -2.42 3.13 -4.42
N ARG A 86 -2.15 3.05 -3.12
CA ARG A 86 -1.04 3.71 -2.45
C ARG A 86 -0.02 2.68 -1.96
N LEU A 87 1.18 3.14 -1.65
CA LEU A 87 2.24 2.33 -1.05
C LEU A 87 2.48 2.81 0.37
N TYR A 88 2.24 1.94 1.34
CA TYR A 88 2.45 2.17 2.75
C TYR A 88 3.89 1.82 3.15
N CYS A 89 4.55 2.72 3.86
CA CYS A 89 5.86 2.48 4.44
C CYS A 89 5.74 2.25 5.96
N PRO A 90 6.17 1.09 6.49
CA PRO A 90 6.15 0.85 7.94
C PRO A 90 7.19 1.69 8.69
N SER A 91 8.27 2.13 8.04
CA SER A 91 9.28 2.99 8.71
C SER A 91 8.73 4.39 8.99
N CYS A 92 8.15 5.08 7.99
CA CYS A 92 7.60 6.43 8.16
C CYS A 92 6.08 6.50 8.37
N LEU A 93 5.37 5.37 8.38
CA LEU A 93 3.92 5.25 8.65
C LEU A 93 3.09 6.19 7.77
N ASP A 94 3.45 6.25 6.49
CA ASP A 94 2.94 7.24 5.54
C ASP A 94 2.68 6.57 4.19
N LEU A 95 1.79 7.17 3.40
CA LEU A 95 1.32 6.64 2.11
C LEU A 95 1.95 7.40 0.95
N TYR A 96 2.39 6.66 -0.07
CA TYR A 96 3.06 7.19 -1.25
C TYR A 96 2.33 6.80 -2.54
N SER A 97 2.40 7.66 -3.55
CA SER A 97 2.01 7.27 -4.91
C SER A 97 2.97 6.22 -5.45
N PRO A 98 2.48 5.15 -6.11
CA PRO A 98 3.37 4.27 -6.86
C PRO A 98 4.03 5.03 -8.03
N PRO A 99 5.29 4.73 -8.36
CA PRO A 99 6.06 5.50 -9.34
C PRO A 99 5.59 5.27 -10.78
N THR A 100 5.04 4.09 -11.09
CA THR A 100 4.62 3.71 -12.44
C THR A 100 3.14 3.96 -12.67
N SER A 101 2.80 4.56 -13.81
CA SER A 101 1.41 4.87 -14.21
C SER A 101 0.49 3.65 -14.29
N ILE A 102 1.03 2.47 -14.63
CA ILE A 102 0.25 1.23 -14.69
C ILE A 102 -0.36 0.86 -13.33
N LEU A 103 0.38 1.07 -12.24
CA LEU A 103 -0.11 0.82 -10.88
C LEU A 103 -1.15 1.86 -10.47
N GLN A 104 -1.07 3.08 -11.02
CA GLN A 104 -2.06 4.13 -10.74
C GLN A 104 -3.42 3.86 -11.41
N ALA A 105 -3.51 2.90 -12.33
CA ALA A 105 -4.79 2.45 -12.88
C ALA A 105 -5.50 1.42 -11.97
N ILE A 106 -4.81 0.86 -10.97
CA ILE A 106 -5.37 -0.12 -10.04
C ILE A 106 -6.07 0.61 -8.90
N ASP A 107 -7.32 0.23 -8.63
CA ASP A 107 -8.11 0.78 -7.53
C ASP A 107 -7.53 0.37 -6.16
N GLY A 108 -7.39 1.34 -5.25
CA GLY A 108 -6.90 1.09 -3.90
C GLY A 108 -7.82 0.21 -3.07
N ALA A 109 -9.12 0.21 -3.34
CA ALA A 109 -10.10 -0.61 -2.64
C ALA A 109 -9.80 -2.11 -2.79
N HIS A 110 -9.12 -2.55 -3.86
CA HIS A 110 -8.72 -3.95 -4.06
C HIS A 110 -7.70 -4.46 -3.02
N PHE A 111 -7.09 -3.56 -2.26
CA PHE A 111 -6.16 -3.87 -1.17
C PHE A 111 -6.75 -3.51 0.18
N GLY A 112 -7.56 -2.45 0.20
CA GLY A 112 -8.24 -1.95 1.39
C GLY A 112 -7.32 -1.22 2.36
N THR A 113 -7.95 -0.64 3.37
CA THR A 113 -7.29 0.22 4.36
C THR A 113 -6.58 -0.56 5.46
N THR A 114 -7.08 -1.76 5.77
CA THR A 114 -6.67 -2.52 6.96
C THR A 114 -5.44 -3.40 6.73
N PHE A 115 -5.27 -3.91 5.50
CA PHE A 115 -4.33 -4.98 5.18
C PHE A 115 -2.88 -4.73 5.67
N PRO A 116 -2.24 -3.58 5.41
CA PRO A 116 -0.86 -3.37 5.85
C PRO A 116 -0.71 -3.42 7.37
N HIS A 117 -1.66 -2.82 8.09
CA HIS A 117 -1.63 -2.75 9.54
C HIS A 117 -1.79 -4.14 10.17
N LEU A 118 -2.75 -4.92 9.69
CA LEU A 118 -2.96 -6.30 10.13
C LEU A 118 -1.76 -7.20 9.81
N LEU A 119 -1.09 -6.98 8.67
CA LEU A 119 0.10 -7.73 8.31
C LEU A 119 1.23 -7.50 9.32
N PHE A 120 1.54 -6.25 9.65
CA PHE A 120 2.62 -5.96 10.60
C PHE A 120 2.25 -6.27 12.05
N GLU A 121 0.95 -6.30 12.38
CA GLU A 121 0.47 -6.84 13.66
C GLU A 121 0.72 -8.36 13.76
N GLN A 122 0.50 -9.12 12.68
CA GLN A 122 0.75 -10.57 12.66
C GLN A 122 2.22 -10.95 12.48
N TYR A 123 3.01 -10.11 11.81
CA TYR A 123 4.43 -10.34 11.52
C TYR A 123 5.28 -9.15 12.00
N PRO A 124 5.41 -8.95 13.33
CA PRO A 124 6.16 -7.82 13.89
C PRO A 124 7.65 -7.83 13.51
N ASP A 125 8.22 -9.01 13.24
CA ASP A 125 9.62 -9.17 12.82
C ASP A 125 9.92 -8.51 11.46
N LEU A 126 8.89 -8.20 10.66
CA LEU A 126 9.03 -7.49 9.39
C LEU A 126 9.11 -5.96 9.55
N LEU A 127 8.89 -5.44 10.77
CA LEU A 127 8.97 -4.01 11.02
C LEU A 127 10.42 -3.53 11.01
N PRO A 128 10.71 -2.40 10.35
CA PRO A 128 12.05 -1.85 10.31
C PRO A 128 12.46 -1.30 11.68
N ASN A 129 13.62 -1.72 12.19
CA ASN A 129 14.17 -1.22 13.45
C ASN A 129 14.88 0.15 13.31
N ILE A 130 14.44 0.98 12.36
CA ILE A 130 15.09 2.25 12.05
C ILE A 130 14.10 3.40 12.23
N LYS A 131 14.41 4.29 13.18
CA LYS A 131 13.69 5.54 13.39
C LYS A 131 14.10 6.53 12.28
N PRO A 132 13.19 6.93 11.37
CA PRO A 132 13.55 7.80 10.28
C PRO A 132 13.89 9.21 10.78
N ARG A 133 14.98 9.79 10.28
CA ARG A 133 15.37 11.17 10.61
C ARG A 133 14.55 12.19 9.81
N ILE A 134 14.36 13.37 10.39
CA ILE A 134 13.74 14.51 9.69
C ILE A 134 14.84 15.31 8.99
N TYR A 135 14.62 15.62 7.70
CA TYR A 135 15.56 16.45 6.94
C TYR A 135 15.71 17.84 7.59
N GLN A 136 16.96 18.26 7.76
CA GLN A 136 17.29 19.56 8.32
C GLN A 136 17.94 20.44 7.24
N PRO A 137 17.22 21.42 6.68
CA PRO A 137 17.74 22.25 5.59
C PRO A 137 18.90 23.13 6.06
N ARG A 138 19.96 23.18 5.24
CA ARG A 138 21.15 24.00 5.49
C ARG A 138 21.56 24.77 4.24
N ILE A 139 22.04 26.00 4.42
CA ILE A 139 22.62 26.85 3.37
C ILE A 139 24.01 27.27 3.86
N PHE A 140 25.06 26.99 3.08
CA PHE A 140 26.46 27.19 3.48
C PHE A 140 26.81 26.59 4.86
N GLY A 141 26.21 25.44 5.21
CA GLY A 141 26.42 24.76 6.49
C GLY A 141 25.53 25.24 7.65
N PHE A 142 24.95 26.43 7.54
CA PHE A 142 24.06 27.00 8.55
C PHE A 142 22.63 26.47 8.41
N ARG A 143 21.99 26.14 9.54
CA ARG A 143 20.58 25.71 9.55
C ARG A 143 19.70 26.86 9.10
N VAL A 144 18.74 26.59 8.21
CA VAL A 144 17.74 27.57 7.84
C VAL A 144 16.79 27.78 9.02
N SER A 145 16.58 29.04 9.41
CA SER A 145 15.66 29.39 10.50
C SER A 145 14.22 28.98 10.17
N GLU A 146 13.50 28.47 11.16
CA GLU A 146 12.06 28.14 11.06
C GLU A 146 11.19 29.36 10.75
N ARG A 147 11.65 30.57 11.12
CA ARG A 147 10.96 31.83 10.81
C ARG A 147 11.15 32.26 9.35
N SER A 148 12.06 31.63 8.61
CA SER A 148 12.30 31.95 7.19
C SER A 148 11.15 31.43 6.33
N LYS A 149 10.81 32.18 5.27
CA LYS A 149 9.86 31.72 4.23
C LYS A 149 10.31 30.41 3.58
N ALA A 150 11.63 30.25 3.40
CA ALA A 150 12.26 29.03 2.87
C ALA A 150 12.69 28.05 3.98
N GLY A 151 12.24 28.29 5.22
CA GLY A 151 12.49 27.42 6.36
C GLY A 151 11.75 26.08 6.23
N PRO A 152 12.09 25.11 7.08
CA PRO A 152 11.38 23.84 7.12
C PRO A 152 9.93 24.06 7.52
N GLN A 153 8.99 23.69 6.63
CA GLN A 153 7.55 23.81 6.91
C GLN A 153 6.95 22.46 7.32
N MET A 154 5.95 22.53 8.20
CA MET A 154 5.14 21.38 8.64
C MET A 154 5.99 20.19 9.13
N GLN A 155 7.08 20.44 9.84
CA GLN A 155 7.90 19.35 10.39
C GLN A 155 7.10 18.43 11.31
N TRP A 156 6.11 18.98 12.01
CA TRP A 156 5.20 18.25 12.90
C TRP A 156 4.48 17.07 12.22
N LEU A 157 4.20 17.13 10.91
CA LEU A 157 3.64 16.00 10.15
C LEU A 157 4.59 14.79 10.09
N ARG A 158 5.87 14.99 10.42
CA ARG A 158 6.93 13.98 10.40
C ARG A 158 7.48 13.69 11.80
N ILE A 159 6.99 14.38 12.82
CA ILE A 159 7.36 14.14 14.21
C ILE A 159 6.57 12.93 14.71
N ARG A 160 7.23 12.09 15.49
CA ARG A 160 6.60 10.98 16.21
C ARG A 160 6.76 11.19 17.71
N SER A 161 5.76 10.77 18.47
CA SER A 161 5.90 10.66 19.93
C SER A 161 6.98 9.63 20.25
N GLU A 162 7.81 9.92 21.24
CA GLU A 162 8.93 9.07 21.66
C GLU A 162 8.44 7.79 22.38
N GLU A 163 7.17 7.74 22.77
CA GLU A 163 6.60 6.80 23.74
C GLU A 163 6.37 5.35 23.26
N GLN A 164 6.57 5.02 21.97
CA GLN A 164 6.13 3.71 21.46
C GLN A 164 7.16 2.57 21.49
N HIS A 165 8.41 2.78 21.94
CA HIS A 165 9.46 1.74 21.81
C HIS A 165 10.50 1.67 22.95
N ASP A 166 10.21 2.22 24.13
CA ASP A 166 11.08 2.06 25.32
C ASP A 166 10.66 0.86 26.20
N GLU A 167 10.04 -0.17 25.62
CA GLU A 167 10.02 -1.51 26.25
C GLU A 167 11.29 -2.25 25.77
N PRO A 168 12.31 -2.41 26.63
CA PRO A 168 13.46 -3.23 26.29
C PRO A 168 12.98 -4.66 26.07
N SER A 169 13.39 -5.24 24.95
CA SER A 169 13.22 -6.66 24.64
C SER A 169 13.87 -7.47 25.77
N HIS A 170 13.05 -8.17 26.56
CA HIS A 170 13.50 -9.18 27.52
C HIS A 170 14.01 -10.43 26.79
#